data_AF-A0A443Z743-F1
#
_entry.id   AF-A0A443Z743-F1
#
_cell.length_a   1.000
_cell.length_b   1.000
_cell.length_c   1.000
_cell.angle_alpha   90.00
_cell.angle_beta   90.00
_cell.angle_gamma   90.00
#
_symmetry.space_group_name_H-M   'P 1'
#
loop_
_entity.id
_entity.type
_entity.pdbx_description
1 polymer ?
#
loop_
_entity_poly.entity_id
_entity_poly.type
_entity_poly.pdbx_seq_one_letter_code
_entity_poly.pdbx_strand_id
1 'polypeptide(L)'
;MLSPHAGATTIPEAFEQAARAAQPQLAGQQCGVLAAVTLWLPEQQQDQPLAMLSRWQHHPLAAFINCFSVATYTPEQLNCTTVGMRGRAQCALREAHHKNNRRILFVADELGIASSQNHSIVLPTNASLSLFAHEVAHWLGFVDEYAMSEELADNYCAGRYAHPSLNVVTTASTTLDRDALIDLWMQLPWRFAVPDWRALGQPLDTNEQRWRLGSTDEDVGLYSIATCQQTERYAWRPVNTMTPMQYYDIGQWPDLYLELIARPR
;
A
#
# COMPACT_ATOMS: atom_id res chain seq x y z
N MET A 1 44.53 -35.91 -19.69
CA MET A 1 45.31 -34.67 -19.82
C MET A 1 44.42 -33.62 -20.47
N LEU A 2 44.31 -32.45 -19.81
CA LEU A 2 43.85 -31.13 -20.31
C LEU A 2 42.36 -30.94 -20.69
N SER A 3 41.60 -30.48 -19.67
CA SER A 3 40.89 -29.19 -19.55
C SER A 3 40.08 -28.51 -20.68
N PRO A 4 39.10 -27.65 -20.28
CA PRO A 4 37.95 -27.17 -21.06
C PRO A 4 38.15 -25.75 -21.62
N HIS A 5 37.31 -25.31 -22.56
CA HIS A 5 37.14 -23.90 -22.91
C HIS A 5 35.66 -23.49 -22.88
N ALA A 6 35.29 -22.78 -21.81
CA ALA A 6 34.14 -21.90 -21.74
C ALA A 6 34.55 -20.55 -22.34
N GLY A 7 33.85 -20.09 -23.38
CA GLY A 7 33.97 -18.72 -23.89
C GLY A 7 33.07 -17.80 -23.08
N ALA A 8 33.66 -16.90 -22.31
CA ALA A 8 32.98 -15.77 -21.71
C ALA A 8 32.78 -14.68 -22.78
N THR A 9 31.52 -14.37 -23.09
CA THR A 9 31.17 -13.23 -23.96
C THR A 9 31.28 -11.95 -23.13
N THR A 10 32.27 -11.12 -23.45
CA THR A 10 32.43 -9.78 -22.89
C THR A 10 31.33 -8.85 -23.41
N ILE A 11 30.62 -8.19 -22.50
CA ILE A 11 29.70 -7.10 -22.84
C ILE A 11 30.57 -5.87 -23.23
N PRO A 12 30.28 -5.17 -24.34
CA PRO A 12 31.10 -4.03 -24.78
C PRO A 12 31.09 -2.88 -23.77
N GLU A 13 32.26 -2.27 -23.50
CA GLU A 13 32.48 -1.11 -22.62
C GLU A 13 31.51 0.08 -22.84
N ALA A 14 30.89 0.16 -24.04
CA ALA A 14 29.87 1.16 -24.36
C ALA A 14 28.57 1.00 -23.54
N PHE A 15 28.21 -0.22 -23.12
CA PHE A 15 27.05 -0.45 -22.25
C PHE A 15 27.32 -0.04 -20.79
N GLU A 16 28.56 -0.19 -20.33
CA GLU A 16 28.95 0.19 -18.97
C GLU A 16 29.04 1.72 -18.80
N GLN A 17 29.45 2.43 -19.86
CA GLN A 17 29.45 3.89 -19.90
C GLN A 17 28.03 4.48 -20.03
N ALA A 18 27.12 3.83 -20.75
CA ALA A 18 25.71 4.24 -20.80
C ALA A 18 24.99 4.02 -19.46
N ALA A 19 25.32 2.94 -18.73
CA ALA A 19 24.80 2.67 -17.39
C ALA A 19 25.33 3.64 -16.32
N ARG A 20 26.57 4.14 -16.47
CA ARG A 20 27.13 5.20 -15.61
C ARG A 20 26.62 6.60 -15.97
N ALA A 21 26.26 6.85 -17.22
CA ALA A 21 25.71 8.14 -17.68
C ALA A 21 24.21 8.31 -17.37
N ALA A 22 23.52 7.23 -16.97
CA ALA A 22 22.11 7.24 -16.57
C ALA A 22 21.95 7.26 -15.04
N GLN A 23 22.82 7.96 -14.31
CA GLN A 23 22.45 8.45 -12.98
C GLN A 23 21.59 9.70 -13.19
N PRO A 24 20.26 9.67 -13.00
CA PRO A 24 19.54 10.91 -12.86
C PRO A 24 20.07 11.56 -11.59
N GLN A 25 20.83 12.64 -11.75
CA GLN A 25 21.02 13.59 -10.67
C GLN A 25 19.62 13.97 -10.17
N LEU A 26 19.24 13.46 -9.01
CA LEU A 26 18.13 13.95 -8.19
C LEU A 26 18.46 15.37 -7.64
N ALA A 27 19.09 16.20 -8.46
CA ALA A 27 19.44 17.57 -8.16
C ALA A 27 18.30 18.46 -8.65
N GLY A 28 17.37 18.75 -7.73
CA GLY A 28 16.37 19.80 -7.90
C GLY A 28 15.05 19.32 -8.49
N GLN A 29 14.06 19.15 -7.60
CA GLN A 29 12.60 19.24 -7.81
C GLN A 29 12.09 19.08 -9.25
N GLN A 30 11.47 17.94 -9.53
CA GLN A 30 10.76 17.67 -10.80
C GLN A 30 9.26 17.46 -10.61
N CYS A 31 8.52 18.28 -9.85
CA CYS A 31 7.07 18.06 -9.77
C CYS A 31 6.26 19.35 -9.64
N GLY A 32 5.22 19.45 -10.47
CA GLY A 32 4.15 20.46 -10.38
C GLY A 32 3.08 20.13 -9.31
N VAL A 33 3.46 19.59 -8.15
CA VAL A 33 2.53 19.27 -7.03
C VAL A 33 2.92 20.05 -5.77
N LEU A 34 1.94 20.50 -5.00
CA LEU A 34 2.03 21.52 -3.93
C LEU A 34 2.86 21.16 -2.68
N ALA A 35 3.32 19.91 -2.49
CA ALA A 35 4.28 19.58 -1.42
C ALA A 35 5.04 18.28 -1.74
N ALA A 36 6.38 18.33 -1.78
CA ALA A 36 7.22 17.15 -1.94
C ALA A 36 7.18 16.26 -0.69
N VAL A 37 7.18 14.93 -0.89
CA VAL A 37 7.41 13.96 0.18
C VAL A 37 8.90 13.94 0.48
N THR A 38 9.30 14.12 1.73
CA THR A 38 10.71 14.03 2.11
C THR A 38 11.11 12.59 2.41
N LEU A 39 12.07 12.08 1.66
CA LEU A 39 12.73 10.80 1.89
C LEU A 39 13.94 11.04 2.78
N TRP A 40 13.97 10.39 3.95
CA TRP A 40 15.09 10.44 4.87
C TRP A 40 15.88 9.13 4.77
N LEU A 41 17.13 9.24 4.36
CA LEU A 41 18.04 8.11 4.17
C LEU A 41 19.17 8.14 5.21
N PRO A 42 19.62 7.00 5.74
CA PRO A 42 20.81 6.97 6.56
C PRO A 42 22.04 7.30 5.70
N GLU A 43 22.95 8.14 6.20
CA GLU A 43 24.12 8.58 5.44
C GLU A 43 24.96 7.43 4.86
N GLN A 44 25.05 6.31 5.58
CA GLN A 44 25.91 5.17 5.24
C GLN A 44 25.23 4.06 4.43
N GLN A 45 23.91 4.11 4.18
CA GLN A 45 23.16 3.03 3.52
C GLN A 45 22.11 3.56 2.52
N GLN A 46 22.52 4.49 1.65
CA GLN A 46 21.62 5.15 0.70
C GLN A 46 21.39 4.34 -0.58
N ASP A 47 22.35 3.49 -0.96
CA ASP A 47 22.37 2.84 -2.28
C ASP A 47 21.12 1.98 -2.55
N GLN A 48 20.70 1.19 -1.56
CA GLN A 48 19.54 0.29 -1.70
C GLN A 48 18.22 1.07 -1.83
N PRO A 49 17.88 2.02 -0.94
CA PRO A 49 16.72 2.89 -1.13
C PRO A 49 16.74 3.64 -2.46
N LEU A 50 17.88 4.22 -2.87
CA LEU A 50 17.98 4.96 -4.12
C LEU A 50 17.78 4.06 -5.34
N ALA A 51 18.33 2.85 -5.33
CA ALA A 51 18.12 1.87 -6.39
C ALA A 51 16.66 1.41 -6.48
N MET A 52 15.95 1.31 -5.35
CA MET A 52 14.51 1.04 -5.35
C MET A 52 13.71 2.22 -5.92
N LEU A 53 14.04 3.44 -5.51
CA LEU A 53 13.36 4.67 -5.96
C LEU A 53 13.53 4.94 -7.46
N SER A 54 14.64 4.51 -8.08
CA SER A 54 14.77 4.60 -9.54
C SER A 54 13.78 3.69 -10.27
N ARG A 55 13.48 2.52 -9.70
CA ARG A 55 12.44 1.60 -10.23
C ARG A 55 11.03 2.11 -9.95
N TRP A 56 10.82 2.83 -8.84
CA TRP A 56 9.52 3.40 -8.49
C TRP A 56 8.93 4.25 -9.60
N GLN A 57 9.73 4.98 -10.38
CA GLN A 57 9.24 5.81 -11.48
C GLN A 57 8.41 5.04 -12.53
N HIS A 58 8.60 3.72 -12.64
CA HIS A 58 7.85 2.85 -13.55
C HIS A 58 6.70 2.10 -12.86
N HIS A 59 6.54 2.26 -11.55
CA HIS A 59 5.47 1.62 -10.78
C HIS A 59 4.14 2.35 -11.01
N PRO A 60 2.99 1.66 -11.14
CA PRO A 60 1.70 2.30 -11.42
C PRO A 60 1.31 3.40 -10.41
N LEU A 61 1.63 3.20 -9.12
CA LEU A 61 1.33 4.18 -8.08
C LEU A 61 2.20 5.45 -8.13
N ALA A 62 3.27 5.49 -8.93
CA ALA A 62 4.07 6.69 -9.11
C ALA A 62 3.29 7.82 -9.78
N ALA A 63 2.23 7.52 -10.51
CA ALA A 63 1.31 8.53 -11.04
C ALA A 63 0.68 9.40 -9.93
N PHE A 64 0.59 8.89 -8.69
CA PHE A 64 -0.04 9.57 -7.56
C PHE A 64 0.97 10.11 -6.54
N ILE A 65 2.15 9.48 -6.41
CA ILE A 65 3.25 9.97 -5.56
C ILE A 65 4.57 9.83 -6.33
N ASN A 66 5.05 10.91 -6.95
CA ASN A 66 6.34 10.96 -7.65
C ASN A 66 7.25 12.12 -7.20
N CYS A 67 6.77 12.98 -6.30
CA CYS A 67 7.52 14.14 -5.84
C CYS A 67 8.29 13.84 -4.57
N PHE A 68 9.59 13.61 -4.72
CA PHE A 68 10.48 13.33 -3.60
C PHE A 68 11.56 14.40 -3.46
N SER A 69 11.79 14.84 -2.21
CA SER A 69 13.04 15.47 -1.80
C SER A 69 13.83 14.50 -0.95
N VAL A 70 15.14 14.42 -1.15
CA VAL A 70 16.00 13.53 -0.37
C VAL A 70 16.74 14.32 0.69
N ALA A 71 16.72 13.82 1.92
CA ALA A 71 17.51 14.30 3.05
C ALA A 71 18.22 13.10 3.69
N THR A 72 19.33 13.37 4.38
CA THR A 72 20.11 12.33 5.06
C THR A 72 20.11 12.53 6.56
N TYR A 73 20.32 11.46 7.32
CA TYR A 73 20.45 11.52 8.77
C TYR A 73 21.57 10.60 9.30
N THR A 74 22.10 10.94 10.47
CA THR A 74 22.99 10.07 11.27
C THR A 74 22.19 9.31 12.33
N PRO A 75 22.58 8.09 12.73
CA PRO A 75 21.81 7.27 13.69
C PRO A 75 21.45 7.99 14.99
N GLU A 76 22.30 8.91 15.47
CA GLU A 76 22.09 9.67 16.72
C GLU A 76 20.92 10.65 16.64
N GLN A 77 20.56 11.07 15.42
CA GLN A 77 19.41 11.94 15.16
C GLN A 77 18.08 11.19 15.21
N LEU A 78 18.11 9.86 15.27
CA LEU A 78 16.94 9.01 15.23
C LEU A 78 16.55 8.50 16.63
N ASN A 79 15.26 8.48 16.90
CA ASN A 79 14.67 7.83 18.05
C ASN A 79 13.67 6.79 17.56
N CYS A 80 13.97 5.52 17.79
CA CYS A 80 13.15 4.40 17.35
C CYS A 80 12.65 3.59 18.53
N THR A 81 11.40 3.16 18.43
CA THR A 81 10.81 2.14 19.29
C THR A 81 10.14 1.09 18.41
N THR A 82 10.02 -0.14 18.92
CA THR A 82 9.19 -1.18 18.29
C THR A 82 7.84 -1.23 18.99
N VAL A 83 6.75 -1.19 18.23
CA VAL A 83 5.38 -1.16 18.75
C VAL A 83 4.58 -2.37 18.31
N GLY A 84 3.75 -2.87 19.22
CA GLY A 84 2.85 -4.00 19.00
C GLY A 84 3.57 -5.36 18.92
N MET A 85 2.78 -6.44 18.92
CA MET A 85 3.29 -7.81 18.95
C MET A 85 4.11 -8.20 17.70
N ARG A 86 3.95 -7.47 16.59
CA ARG A 86 4.70 -7.70 15.34
C ARG A 86 6.02 -6.92 15.27
N GLY A 87 6.34 -6.09 16.27
CA GLY A 87 7.60 -5.33 16.30
C GLY A 87 7.72 -4.28 15.20
N ARG A 88 6.65 -3.52 14.94
CA ARG A 88 6.66 -2.44 13.93
C ARG A 88 7.59 -1.31 14.37
N ALA A 89 8.49 -0.89 13.48
CA ALA A 89 9.38 0.21 13.75
C ALA A 89 8.61 1.54 13.75
N GLN A 90 8.70 2.28 14.86
CA GLN A 90 8.23 3.65 14.96
C GLN A 90 9.43 4.55 15.24
N CYS A 91 9.84 5.29 14.22
CA CYS A 91 11.04 6.10 14.27
C CYS A 91 10.71 7.58 14.02
N ALA A 92 11.36 8.45 14.78
CA ALA A 92 11.24 9.89 14.65
C ALA A 92 12.62 10.55 14.66
N LEU A 93 12.80 11.55 13.79
CA LEU A 93 13.97 12.42 13.80
C LEU A 93 13.80 13.46 14.91
N ARG A 94 14.85 13.66 15.71
CA ARG A 94 14.85 14.55 16.89
C ARG A 94 14.60 16.02 16.54
N GLU A 95 15.05 16.49 15.37
CA GLU A 95 14.99 17.90 14.96
C GLU A 95 14.13 18.14 13.70
N ALA A 96 13.24 17.21 13.35
CA ALA A 96 12.37 17.40 12.17
C ALA A 96 11.27 18.45 12.46
N HIS A 97 11.57 19.72 12.19
CA HIS A 97 10.69 20.87 12.42
C HIS A 97 9.48 20.99 11.46
N HIS A 98 9.34 20.10 10.48
CA HIS A 98 8.25 20.15 9.50
C HIS A 98 7.12 19.20 9.89
N LYS A 99 6.26 19.64 10.83
CA LYS A 99 5.13 18.84 11.34
C LYS A 99 4.08 18.46 10.30
N ASN A 100 4.08 19.11 9.12
CA ASN A 100 2.99 18.99 8.14
C ASN A 100 3.41 18.37 6.79
N ASN A 101 4.70 18.04 6.60
CA ASN A 101 5.14 17.41 5.35
C ASN A 101 5.14 15.89 5.53
N ARG A 102 4.57 15.18 4.54
CA ARG A 102 4.67 13.71 4.48
C ARG A 102 6.13 13.30 4.34
N ARG A 103 6.55 12.29 5.10
CA ARG A 103 7.92 11.78 5.10
C ARG A 103 7.99 10.27 5.01
N ILE A 104 9.00 9.76 4.32
CA ILE A 104 9.34 8.33 4.32
C ILE A 104 10.74 8.23 4.90
N LEU A 105 10.88 7.46 5.98
CA LEU A 105 12.13 7.27 6.68
C LEU A 105 12.62 5.85 6.42
N PHE A 106 13.77 5.73 5.76
CA PHE A 106 14.47 4.46 5.63
C PHE A 106 15.35 4.26 6.86
N VAL A 107 15.29 3.10 7.50
CA VAL A 107 16.00 2.77 8.74
C VAL A 107 16.77 1.47 8.59
N ALA A 108 17.79 1.25 9.42
CA ALA A 108 18.52 -0.01 9.41
C ALA A 108 17.57 -1.21 9.64
N ASP A 109 17.82 -2.30 8.92
CA ASP A 109 16.93 -3.49 8.86
C ASP A 109 16.61 -4.10 10.24
N GLU A 110 17.51 -3.93 11.21
CA GLU A 110 17.39 -4.44 12.57
C GLU A 110 16.42 -3.67 13.48
N LEU A 111 15.91 -2.51 13.03
CA LEU A 111 15.08 -1.62 13.85
C LEU A 111 13.59 -1.98 13.87
N GLY A 112 13.18 -3.01 13.11
CA GLY A 112 11.83 -3.56 13.09
C GLY A 112 11.20 -3.60 11.70
N ILE A 113 9.96 -4.07 11.63
CA ILE A 113 9.23 -4.16 10.36
C ILE A 113 8.62 -2.81 9.96
N ALA A 114 8.27 -2.67 8.67
CA ALA A 114 7.67 -1.47 8.12
C ALA A 114 6.40 -1.00 8.86
N SER A 115 6.16 0.30 8.83
CA SER A 115 4.95 0.90 9.37
C SER A 115 4.53 2.14 8.58
N SER A 116 3.22 2.35 8.49
CA SER A 116 2.62 3.56 7.89
C SER A 116 1.69 4.26 8.87
N GLN A 117 1.82 5.58 8.93
CA GLN A 117 0.99 6.53 9.65
C GLN A 117 0.64 7.70 8.71
N ASN A 118 -0.34 8.53 9.08
CA ASN A 118 -0.88 9.60 8.22
C ASN A 118 0.16 10.51 7.52
N HIS A 119 1.30 10.79 8.18
CA HIS A 119 2.35 11.65 7.66
C HIS A 119 3.74 11.00 7.64
N SER A 120 3.86 9.74 8.06
CA SER A 120 5.15 9.05 8.11
C SER A 120 5.05 7.59 7.74
N ILE A 121 5.90 7.15 6.82
CA ILE A 121 6.20 5.74 6.57
C ILE A 121 7.60 5.47 7.10
N VAL A 122 7.79 4.34 7.77
CA VAL A 122 9.10 3.81 8.19
C VAL A 122 9.33 2.51 7.44
N LEU A 123 10.47 2.40 6.76
CA LEU A 123 10.85 1.24 5.95
C LEU A 123 12.28 0.80 6.27
N PRO A 124 12.60 -0.50 6.24
CA PRO A 124 13.99 -0.93 6.28
C PRO A 124 14.75 -0.47 5.01
N THR A 125 16.05 -0.26 5.09
CA THR A 125 16.88 0.15 3.94
C THR A 125 16.90 -0.91 2.86
N ASN A 126 16.69 -2.18 3.21
CA ASN A 126 16.54 -3.28 2.26
C ASN A 126 15.12 -3.47 1.69
N ALA A 127 14.16 -2.58 1.98
CA ALA A 127 12.78 -2.73 1.55
C ALA A 127 12.66 -2.99 0.03
N SER A 128 11.80 -3.94 -0.32
CA SER A 128 11.48 -4.21 -1.72
C SER A 128 10.59 -3.12 -2.31
N LEU A 129 10.57 -3.00 -3.65
CA LEU A 129 9.66 -2.08 -4.34
C LEU A 129 8.19 -2.36 -4.00
N SER A 130 7.81 -3.64 -3.87
CA SER A 130 6.44 -4.03 -3.57
C SER A 130 6.05 -3.67 -2.12
N LEU A 131 6.97 -3.81 -1.16
CA LEU A 131 6.73 -3.34 0.22
C LEU A 131 6.60 -1.81 0.26
N PHE A 132 7.47 -1.07 -0.43
CA PHE A 132 7.33 0.38 -0.54
C PHE A 132 5.97 0.79 -1.14
N ALA A 133 5.54 0.11 -2.21
CA ALA A 133 4.26 0.35 -2.85
C ALA A 133 3.07 0.07 -1.90
N HIS A 134 3.14 -0.99 -1.10
CA HIS A 134 2.14 -1.32 -0.09
C HIS A 134 2.00 -0.19 0.96
N GLU A 135 3.11 0.31 1.50
CA GLU A 135 3.05 1.39 2.49
C GLU A 135 2.57 2.72 1.88
N VAL A 136 2.96 3.01 0.64
CA VAL A 136 2.45 4.17 -0.12
C VAL A 136 0.95 4.05 -0.39
N ALA A 137 0.45 2.86 -0.67
CA ALA A 137 -0.97 2.61 -0.88
C ALA A 137 -1.82 2.97 0.34
N HIS A 138 -1.32 2.78 1.57
CA HIS A 138 -2.00 3.29 2.76
C HIS A 138 -2.20 4.80 2.73
N TRP A 139 -1.21 5.58 2.30
CA TRP A 139 -1.33 7.02 2.14
C TRP A 139 -2.30 7.45 1.04
N LEU A 140 -2.56 6.58 0.07
CA LEU A 140 -3.53 6.76 -1.00
C LEU A 140 -4.95 6.34 -0.59
N GLY A 141 -5.11 5.78 0.61
CA GLY A 141 -6.41 5.44 1.21
C GLY A 141 -6.77 3.96 1.12
N PHE A 142 -5.81 3.08 0.86
CA PHE A 142 -6.00 1.64 0.94
C PHE A 142 -5.75 1.08 2.33
N VAL A 143 -6.44 -0.02 2.61
CA VAL A 143 -6.46 -0.72 3.89
C VAL A 143 -6.00 -2.15 3.68
N ASP A 144 -5.33 -2.70 4.69
CA ASP A 144 -4.92 -4.10 4.73
C ASP A 144 -6.10 -5.05 4.54
N GLU A 145 -5.92 -6.04 3.67
CA GLU A 145 -6.90 -7.11 3.39
C GLU A 145 -6.61 -8.39 4.18
N TYR A 146 -5.45 -8.46 4.84
CA TYR A 146 -5.12 -9.53 5.78
C TYR A 146 -5.63 -9.22 7.18
N ALA A 147 -5.63 -10.23 8.07
CA ALA A 147 -6.07 -10.06 9.45
C ALA A 147 -5.24 -9.00 10.21
N MET A 148 -5.91 -7.91 10.57
CA MET A 148 -5.35 -6.86 11.42
C MET A 148 -5.07 -7.40 12.83
N SER A 149 -4.17 -6.71 13.55
CA SER A 149 -4.08 -6.90 15.00
C SER A 149 -5.41 -6.49 15.65
N GLU A 150 -5.79 -7.18 16.72
CA GLU A 150 -7.03 -6.95 17.48
C GLU A 150 -7.27 -5.46 17.78
N GLU A 151 -6.28 -4.77 18.36
CA GLU A 151 -6.34 -3.33 18.67
C GLU A 151 -6.69 -2.44 17.46
N LEU A 152 -6.14 -2.77 16.29
CA LEU A 152 -6.38 -2.00 15.07
C LEU A 152 -7.75 -2.36 14.48
N ALA A 153 -8.09 -3.65 14.48
CA ALA A 153 -9.35 -4.17 13.98
C ALA A 153 -10.53 -3.59 14.76
N ASP A 154 -10.44 -3.50 16.09
CA ASP A 154 -11.50 -2.96 16.94
C ASP A 154 -11.90 -1.54 16.56
N ASN A 155 -10.93 -0.69 16.22
CA ASN A 155 -11.18 0.69 15.83
C ASN A 155 -11.62 0.79 14.37
N TYR A 156 -10.89 0.15 13.46
CA TYR A 156 -11.18 0.21 12.04
C TYR A 156 -12.55 -0.42 11.71
N CYS A 157 -12.79 -1.65 12.16
CA CYS A 157 -14.00 -2.41 11.83
C CYS A 157 -15.25 -1.77 12.43
N ALA A 158 -15.13 -1.12 13.58
CA ALA A 158 -16.22 -0.34 14.18
C ALA A 158 -16.47 1.03 13.53
N GLY A 159 -15.76 1.37 12.45
CA GLY A 159 -15.91 2.64 11.75
C GLY A 159 -15.25 3.83 12.44
N ARG A 160 -14.38 3.60 13.44
CA ARG A 160 -13.67 4.63 14.21
C ARG A 160 -12.29 4.90 13.64
N TYR A 161 -12.19 5.21 12.35
CA TYR A 161 -10.93 5.50 11.67
C TYR A 161 -10.99 6.86 10.94
N ALA A 162 -9.86 7.56 10.92
CA ALA A 162 -9.75 8.93 10.42
C ALA A 162 -9.21 9.04 8.98
N HIS A 163 -8.96 7.91 8.32
CA HIS A 163 -8.45 7.85 6.95
C HIS A 163 -9.52 7.32 5.99
N PRO A 164 -9.37 7.50 4.68
CA PRO A 164 -10.24 6.84 3.71
C PRO A 164 -10.10 5.31 3.74
N SER A 165 -11.16 4.60 3.40
CA SER A 165 -11.08 3.18 3.05
C SER A 165 -11.64 2.96 1.66
N LEU A 166 -10.72 2.85 0.68
CA LEU A 166 -11.09 2.75 -0.72
C LEU A 166 -11.39 1.30 -1.16
N ASN A 167 -10.66 0.33 -0.62
CA ASN A 167 -10.73 -1.07 -1.03
C ASN A 167 -11.44 -1.98 -0.02
N VAL A 168 -11.86 -1.46 1.14
CA VAL A 168 -12.49 -2.27 2.18
C VAL A 168 -13.75 -1.59 2.71
N VAL A 169 -14.83 -2.37 2.82
CA VAL A 169 -16.04 -1.98 3.57
C VAL A 169 -16.37 -3.04 4.61
N THR A 170 -17.08 -2.66 5.67
CA THR A 170 -17.43 -3.59 6.75
C THR A 170 -18.93 -3.69 6.98
N THR A 171 -19.38 -4.87 7.40
CA THR A 171 -20.77 -5.12 7.77
C THR A 171 -20.84 -5.82 9.14
N ALA A 172 -21.94 -5.64 9.86
CA ALA A 172 -22.18 -6.35 11.13
C ALA A 172 -22.70 -7.78 10.92
N SER A 173 -23.14 -8.11 9.70
CA SER A 173 -23.75 -9.39 9.35
C SER A 173 -23.37 -9.76 7.91
N THR A 174 -23.36 -11.06 7.60
CA THR A 174 -23.27 -11.60 6.23
C THR A 174 -24.64 -11.73 5.56
N THR A 175 -25.71 -11.35 6.24
CA THR A 175 -27.07 -11.33 5.71
C THR A 175 -27.68 -9.96 5.93
N LEU A 176 -28.25 -9.36 4.88
CA LEU A 176 -28.96 -8.09 4.91
C LEU A 176 -30.37 -8.27 4.33
N ASP A 177 -31.27 -7.37 4.69
CA ASP A 177 -32.49 -7.19 3.89
C ASP A 177 -32.19 -6.40 2.61
N ARG A 178 -33.19 -6.33 1.72
CA ARG A 178 -33.06 -5.66 0.43
C ARG A 178 -32.66 -4.19 0.55
N ASP A 179 -33.29 -3.44 1.44
CA ASP A 179 -33.07 -2.00 1.54
C ASP A 179 -31.66 -1.72 2.11
N ALA A 180 -31.24 -2.48 3.13
CA ALA A 180 -29.90 -2.41 3.68
C ALA A 180 -28.82 -2.81 2.66
N LEU A 181 -29.10 -3.75 1.76
CA LEU A 181 -28.17 -4.11 0.68
C LEU A 181 -28.05 -3.00 -0.37
N ILE A 182 -29.16 -2.33 -0.70
CA ILE A 182 -29.15 -1.15 -1.59
C ILE A 182 -28.38 -0.01 -0.93
N ASP A 183 -28.57 0.23 0.37
CA ASP A 183 -27.84 1.24 1.13
C ASP A 183 -26.34 0.95 1.18
N LEU A 184 -25.94 -0.32 1.38
CA LEU A 184 -24.54 -0.74 1.29
C LEU A 184 -23.98 -0.45 -0.10
N TRP A 185 -24.68 -0.86 -1.16
CA TRP A 185 -24.27 -0.62 -2.54
C TRP A 185 -24.06 0.87 -2.84
N MET A 186 -24.97 1.73 -2.37
CA MET A 186 -24.87 3.17 -2.56
C MET A 186 -23.63 3.80 -1.92
N GLN A 187 -23.12 3.19 -0.84
CA GLN A 187 -21.97 3.65 -0.07
C GLN A 187 -20.64 3.05 -0.53
N LEU A 188 -20.64 2.07 -1.45
CA LEU A 188 -19.40 1.44 -1.90
C LEU A 188 -18.49 2.46 -2.60
N PRO A 189 -17.19 2.54 -2.23
CA PRO A 189 -16.22 3.36 -2.97
C PRO A 189 -16.11 2.96 -4.45
N TRP A 190 -16.28 1.68 -4.75
CA TRP A 190 -16.25 1.11 -6.09
C TRP A 190 -17.64 0.90 -6.72
N ARG A 191 -18.68 1.56 -6.20
CA ARG A 191 -20.06 1.44 -6.72
C ARG A 191 -20.13 1.63 -8.24
N PHE A 192 -19.33 2.53 -8.80
CA PHE A 192 -19.28 2.80 -10.23
C PHE A 192 -18.93 1.58 -11.09
N ALA A 193 -18.28 0.57 -10.51
CA ALA A 193 -17.91 -0.69 -11.14
C ALA A 193 -18.88 -1.84 -10.83
N VAL A 194 -19.95 -1.56 -10.07
CA VAL A 194 -21.01 -2.53 -9.72
C VAL A 194 -22.36 -1.96 -10.16
N PRO A 195 -22.85 -2.29 -11.38
CA PRO A 195 -24.03 -1.65 -11.95
C PRO A 195 -25.35 -1.92 -11.20
N ASP A 196 -25.49 -3.10 -10.60
CA ASP A 196 -26.69 -3.53 -9.85
C ASP A 196 -26.29 -4.03 -8.47
N TRP A 197 -26.99 -3.60 -7.42
CA TRP A 197 -26.78 -4.02 -6.03
C TRP A 197 -26.92 -5.54 -5.84
N ARG A 198 -27.67 -6.22 -6.72
CA ARG A 198 -27.83 -7.69 -6.70
C ARG A 198 -26.51 -8.42 -6.93
N ALA A 199 -25.54 -7.80 -7.57
CA ALA A 199 -24.21 -8.37 -7.77
C ALA A 199 -23.46 -8.60 -6.45
N LEU A 200 -23.88 -7.96 -5.34
CA LEU A 200 -23.19 -8.04 -4.05
C LEU A 200 -23.54 -9.29 -3.22
N GLY A 201 -24.46 -10.15 -3.69
CA GLY A 201 -24.90 -11.31 -2.91
C GLY A 201 -25.89 -12.23 -3.62
N GLN A 202 -26.45 -13.20 -2.89
CA GLN A 202 -27.49 -14.09 -3.38
C GLN A 202 -28.78 -13.95 -2.56
N PRO A 203 -29.97 -14.00 -3.19
CA PRO A 203 -31.22 -14.00 -2.46
C PRO A 203 -31.37 -15.30 -1.66
N LEU A 204 -31.86 -15.17 -0.42
CA LEU A 204 -32.13 -16.29 0.50
C LEU A 204 -33.59 -16.73 0.49
N ASP A 205 -34.46 -15.96 -0.16
CA ASP A 205 -35.87 -16.27 -0.33
C ASP A 205 -36.34 -15.88 -1.74
N THR A 206 -37.46 -16.46 -2.16
CA THR A 206 -38.07 -16.24 -3.48
C THR A 206 -38.57 -14.82 -3.71
N ASN A 207 -38.63 -14.02 -2.64
CA ASN A 207 -39.23 -12.69 -2.63
C ASN A 207 -38.14 -11.60 -2.67
N GLU A 208 -36.86 -12.01 -2.73
CA GLU A 208 -35.68 -11.16 -2.69
C GLU A 208 -35.66 -10.18 -1.49
N GLN A 209 -36.24 -10.57 -0.36
CA GLN A 209 -36.30 -9.74 0.84
C GLN A 209 -35.06 -9.89 1.71
N ARG A 210 -34.43 -11.06 1.70
CA ARG A 210 -33.18 -11.32 2.42
C ARG A 210 -32.10 -11.79 1.48
N TRP A 211 -30.89 -11.31 1.71
CA TRP A 211 -29.73 -11.54 0.86
C TRP A 211 -28.53 -11.95 1.68
N ARG A 212 -27.84 -13.00 1.23
CA ARG A 212 -26.52 -13.37 1.73
C ARG A 212 -25.47 -12.57 0.96
N LEU A 213 -24.63 -11.84 1.68
CA LEU A 213 -23.52 -11.07 1.13
C LEU A 213 -22.42 -11.99 0.59
N GLY A 214 -21.79 -11.56 -0.50
CA GLY A 214 -20.69 -12.25 -1.15
C GLY A 214 -20.98 -12.47 -2.62
N SER A 215 -20.24 -11.82 -3.51
CA SER A 215 -20.34 -12.04 -4.97
C SER A 215 -19.76 -13.40 -5.36
N THR A 216 -20.30 -14.01 -6.42
CA THR A 216 -19.84 -15.32 -6.93
C THR A 216 -19.19 -15.26 -8.31
N ASP A 217 -19.83 -14.55 -9.26
CA ASP A 217 -19.50 -14.66 -10.68
C ASP A 217 -19.06 -13.33 -11.31
N GLU A 218 -18.81 -12.32 -10.48
CA GLU A 218 -18.53 -10.94 -10.92
C GLU A 218 -17.03 -10.61 -10.86
N ASP A 219 -16.50 -9.87 -11.83
CA ASP A 219 -15.10 -9.42 -11.73
C ASP A 219 -14.92 -8.39 -10.59
N VAL A 220 -15.96 -7.59 -10.34
CA VAL A 220 -16.02 -6.59 -9.27
C VAL A 220 -17.30 -6.76 -8.46
N GLY A 221 -17.18 -6.85 -7.15
CA GLY A 221 -18.32 -7.11 -6.27
C GLY A 221 -17.97 -6.96 -4.80
N LEU A 222 -18.37 -7.94 -4.00
CA LEU A 222 -18.19 -7.98 -2.56
C LEU A 222 -17.53 -9.32 -2.18
N TYR A 223 -16.23 -9.29 -1.91
CA TYR A 223 -15.43 -10.49 -1.62
C TYR A 223 -14.92 -10.48 -0.19
N SER A 224 -15.20 -11.55 0.56
CA SER A 224 -14.82 -11.63 1.97
C SER A 224 -13.30 -11.64 2.16
N ILE A 225 -12.82 -10.92 3.16
CA ILE A 225 -11.41 -10.81 3.53
C ILE A 225 -11.22 -10.90 5.04
N ALA A 226 -9.96 -11.10 5.46
CA ALA A 226 -9.63 -11.38 6.84
C ALA A 226 -9.45 -10.12 7.71
N THR A 227 -9.53 -8.91 7.15
CA THR A 227 -9.28 -7.62 7.84
C THR A 227 -9.90 -7.55 9.24
N CYS A 228 -11.17 -7.93 9.37
CA CYS A 228 -11.94 -7.87 10.62
C CYS A 228 -12.07 -9.21 11.36
N GLN A 229 -11.26 -10.23 11.01
CA GLN A 229 -11.37 -11.60 11.54
C GLN A 229 -11.26 -11.71 13.07
N GLN A 230 -10.61 -10.74 13.72
CA GLN A 230 -10.46 -10.68 15.18
C GLN A 230 -11.64 -9.98 15.88
N THR A 231 -12.70 -9.62 15.15
CA THR A 231 -13.86 -8.88 15.64
C THR A 231 -15.16 -9.60 15.26
N GLU A 232 -16.30 -9.12 15.75
CA GLU A 232 -17.63 -9.62 15.36
C GLU A 232 -18.13 -9.07 14.00
N ARG A 233 -17.25 -8.41 13.22
CA ARG A 233 -17.60 -7.77 11.95
C ARG A 233 -16.98 -8.47 10.76
N TYR A 234 -17.63 -8.29 9.62
CA TYR A 234 -17.19 -8.85 8.34
C TYR A 234 -16.59 -7.73 7.50
N ALA A 235 -15.51 -8.05 6.78
CA ALA A 235 -14.86 -7.13 5.87
C ALA A 235 -14.93 -7.67 4.44
N TRP A 236 -15.01 -6.73 3.49
CA TRP A 236 -15.20 -7.03 2.09
C TRP A 236 -14.33 -6.16 1.20
N ARG A 237 -13.76 -6.75 0.15
CA ARG A 237 -13.00 -6.07 -0.91
C ARG A 237 -13.73 -6.14 -2.25
N PRO A 238 -13.35 -5.32 -3.25
CA PRO A 238 -14.02 -5.31 -4.54
C PRO A 238 -13.67 -6.47 -5.47
N VAL A 239 -12.49 -7.08 -5.37
CA VAL A 239 -12.00 -8.07 -6.35
C VAL A 239 -11.84 -9.46 -5.74
N ASN A 240 -12.01 -10.52 -6.55
CA ASN A 240 -11.85 -11.90 -6.07
C ASN A 240 -10.40 -12.41 -6.09
N THR A 241 -9.48 -11.67 -6.72
CA THR A 241 -8.06 -12.02 -6.81
C THR A 241 -7.28 -11.54 -5.59
N MET A 242 -6.15 -12.18 -5.29
CA MET A 242 -5.22 -11.65 -4.29
C MET A 242 -4.67 -10.29 -4.73
N THR A 243 -4.40 -9.42 -3.77
CA THR A 243 -3.95 -8.04 -4.03
C THR A 243 -2.70 -7.69 -3.23
N PRO A 244 -1.95 -6.65 -3.63
CA PRO A 244 -0.84 -6.11 -2.84
C PRO A 244 -1.22 -5.68 -1.42
N MET A 245 -2.52 -5.44 -1.15
CA MET A 245 -3.02 -5.10 0.19
C MET A 245 -3.31 -6.34 1.04
N GLN A 246 -3.38 -7.52 0.43
CA GLN A 246 -3.46 -8.80 1.15
C GLN A 246 -2.06 -9.36 1.45
N TYR A 247 -1.18 -9.34 0.43
CA TYR A 247 0.22 -9.71 0.55
C TYR A 247 1.07 -8.75 -0.28
N TYR A 248 2.01 -8.06 0.35
CA TYR A 248 2.77 -6.99 -0.30
C TYR A 248 3.64 -7.45 -1.46
N ASP A 249 3.98 -8.75 -1.55
CA ASP A 249 4.85 -9.32 -2.58
C ASP A 249 4.09 -9.65 -3.88
N ILE A 250 2.77 -9.50 -3.89
CA ILE A 250 1.97 -9.54 -5.10
C ILE A 250 2.33 -8.33 -5.96
N GLY A 251 2.95 -8.58 -7.11
CA GLY A 251 3.46 -7.52 -8.00
C GLY A 251 2.41 -6.85 -8.90
N GLN A 252 1.18 -7.38 -8.95
CA GLN A 252 0.13 -6.88 -9.83
C GLN A 252 -0.91 -6.09 -9.03
N TRP A 253 -1.08 -4.82 -9.38
CA TRP A 253 -2.15 -3.96 -8.86
C TRP A 253 -3.40 -4.11 -9.72
N PRO A 254 -4.59 -4.36 -9.14
CA PRO A 254 -5.83 -4.36 -9.91
C PRO A 254 -6.09 -2.99 -10.53
N ASP A 255 -6.54 -2.95 -11.78
CA ASP A 255 -6.85 -1.68 -12.48
C ASP A 255 -7.90 -0.86 -11.71
N LEU A 256 -8.87 -1.55 -11.10
CA LEU A 256 -9.87 -0.93 -10.24
C LEU A 256 -9.24 -0.12 -9.09
N TYR A 257 -8.10 -0.56 -8.55
CA TYR A 257 -7.46 0.13 -7.43
C TYR A 257 -6.85 1.45 -7.92
N LEU A 258 -6.21 1.44 -9.09
CA LEU A 258 -5.71 2.65 -9.71
C LEU A 258 -6.85 3.65 -10.00
N GLU A 259 -8.00 3.14 -10.45
CA GLU A 259 -9.19 3.96 -10.69
C GLU A 259 -9.79 4.53 -9.39
N LEU A 260 -9.82 3.76 -8.30
CA LEU A 260 -10.29 4.22 -6.98
C LEU A 260 -9.46 5.40 -6.44
N ILE A 261 -8.15 5.43 -6.74
CA ILE A 261 -7.28 6.54 -6.36
C ILE A 261 -7.52 7.76 -7.26
N ALA A 262 -7.67 7.54 -8.57
CA ALA A 262 -7.79 8.61 -9.56
C ALA A 262 -9.14 9.36 -9.51
N ARG A 263 -10.19 8.72 -8.97
CA ARG A 263 -11.53 9.30 -8.93
C ARG A 263 -11.64 10.44 -7.91
N PRO A 264 -12.09 11.64 -8.33
CA PRO A 264 -12.42 12.72 -7.40
C PRO A 264 -13.51 12.27 -6.44
N ARG A 265 -13.41 12.69 -5.18
CA ARG A 265 -14.39 12.38 -4.13
C ARG A 265 -15.24 13.59 -3.80
#